data_AF-A0A6A6JM01-F1
#
_entry.id   AF-A0A6A6JM01-F1
#
_cell.length_a   1.000
_cell.length_b   1.000
_cell.length_c   1.000
_cell.angle_alpha   90.00
_cell.angle_beta   90.00
_cell.angle_gamma   90.00
#
_symmetry.space_group_name_H-M   'P 1'
#
loop_
_entity.id
_entity.type
_entity.pdbx_description
1 polymer ?
#
loop_
_entity_poly.entity_id
_entity_poly.type
_entity_poly.pdbx_seq_one_letter_code
_entity_poly.pdbx_strand_id
1 'polypeptide(L)'
;MRSLSQPILLCLLATASLSTAANLPTTVQFDIIFPVNNTVYKPVYPFPVVLAVHNGSAATSSAYHWDWSLVNYEDYDVITYGSSNIESSPPREDTLVIAPVFDLINSTAKNLFLRITFGIFETCDAKGVMPSNKSLDVAFHKPLYFSLDRENGQIPDATAGGPCATPIGAIGIEKEVPVDQRWAQDDGSSCLVLKSGAQPAQECAFRVDEAVAKQVADRMSQFYSDANIYFVSCKAFTDISRKWNCYTDPNPARYGQ
;
A
#
# COMPACT_ATOMS: atom_id res chain seq x y z
N MET A 1 -55.39 -40.66 -1.16
CA MET A 1 -54.26 -41.61 -1.27
C MET A 1 -53.04 -40.85 -1.80
N ARG A 2 -51.93 -40.88 -1.03
CA ARG A 2 -50.51 -40.64 -1.37
C ARG A 2 -50.17 -39.28 -2.03
N SER A 3 -49.64 -38.26 -1.34
CA SER A 3 -48.37 -38.14 -0.56
C SER A 3 -47.13 -38.56 -1.36
N LEU A 4 -46.18 -37.62 -1.52
CA LEU A 4 -44.70 -37.72 -1.55
C LEU A 4 -44.14 -36.40 -2.16
N SER A 5 -43.88 -35.36 -1.35
CA SER A 5 -42.59 -35.07 -0.71
C SER A 5 -41.46 -34.74 -1.70
N GLN A 6 -41.27 -33.45 -2.00
CA GLN A 6 -40.02 -32.95 -2.59
C GLN A 6 -38.90 -33.12 -1.55
N PRO A 7 -37.86 -33.93 -1.83
CA PRO A 7 -36.75 -34.06 -0.92
C PRO A 7 -35.94 -32.76 -0.96
N ILE A 8 -35.70 -32.26 0.24
CA ILE A 8 -34.72 -31.26 0.64
C ILE A 8 -33.38 -31.63 -0.01
N LEU A 9 -33.09 -31.08 -1.19
CA LEU A 9 -31.75 -31.07 -1.79
C LEU A 9 -31.07 -29.73 -1.50
N LEU A 10 -31.19 -29.29 -0.24
CA LEU A 10 -30.39 -28.24 0.38
C LEU A 10 -29.05 -28.88 0.82
N CYS A 11 -28.36 -29.53 -0.12
CA CYS A 11 -27.02 -30.05 0.13
C CYS A 11 -26.06 -28.86 0.21
N LEU A 12 -25.78 -28.44 1.44
CA LEU A 12 -24.42 -28.21 1.93
C LEU A 12 -23.42 -27.76 0.84
N LEU A 13 -23.66 -26.58 0.26
CA LEU A 13 -22.58 -25.70 -0.15
C LEU A 13 -22.06 -24.99 1.12
N ALA A 14 -21.72 -25.79 2.13
CA ALA A 14 -20.70 -25.43 3.09
C ALA A 14 -19.41 -25.43 2.29
N THR A 15 -19.17 -24.32 1.58
CA THR A 15 -17.84 -23.94 1.15
C THR A 15 -17.07 -23.80 2.44
N ALA A 16 -16.44 -24.91 2.86
CA ALA A 16 -15.46 -24.89 3.90
C ALA A 16 -14.45 -23.83 3.45
N SER A 17 -14.47 -22.69 4.15
CA SER A 17 -13.43 -21.69 4.07
C SER A 17 -12.16 -22.42 4.51
N LEU A 18 -11.49 -23.05 3.56
CA LEU A 18 -10.14 -23.56 3.72
C LEU A 18 -9.32 -22.31 4.02
N SER A 19 -9.14 -22.04 5.31
CA SER A 19 -8.15 -21.10 5.78
C SER A 19 -6.83 -21.62 5.24
N THR A 20 -6.33 -20.99 4.18
CA THR A 20 -5.01 -21.32 3.66
C THR A 20 -4.04 -20.83 4.72
N ALA A 21 -3.65 -21.75 5.60
CA ALA A 21 -2.52 -21.53 6.48
C ALA A 21 -1.35 -21.07 5.60
N ALA A 22 -0.71 -19.96 5.98
CA ALA A 22 0.41 -19.42 5.23
C ALA A 22 1.49 -20.51 5.09
N ASN A 23 1.98 -20.72 3.86
CA ASN A 23 3.07 -21.66 3.62
C ASN A 23 4.37 -21.01 4.14
N LEU A 24 4.71 -21.26 5.41
CA LEU A 24 5.96 -20.83 6.02
C LEU A 24 7.06 -21.91 5.81
N PRO A 25 8.34 -21.52 5.64
CA PRO A 25 8.86 -20.15 5.62
C PRO A 25 8.52 -19.40 4.32
N THR A 26 8.34 -18.08 4.42
CA THR A 26 8.05 -17.22 3.26
C THR A 26 8.72 -15.85 3.41
N THR A 27 8.56 -14.99 2.41
CA THR A 27 9.12 -13.64 2.38
C THR A 27 8.03 -12.65 1.98
N VAL A 28 7.80 -11.67 2.86
CA VAL A 28 6.93 -10.53 2.59
C VAL A 28 7.79 -9.44 1.95
N GLN A 29 7.44 -9.03 0.75
CA GLN A 29 8.21 -8.03 0.01
C GLN A 29 7.37 -6.78 -0.22
N PHE A 30 8.04 -5.64 -0.14
CA PHE A 30 7.45 -4.33 -0.36
C PHE A 30 8.12 -3.69 -1.57
N ASP A 31 7.31 -3.30 -2.55
CA ASP A 31 7.75 -2.73 -3.82
C ASP A 31 7.16 -1.33 -4.01
N ILE A 32 7.89 -0.48 -4.72
CA ILE A 32 7.38 0.80 -5.21
C ILE A 32 7.06 0.70 -6.70
N ILE A 33 5.85 1.11 -7.04
CA ILE A 33 5.37 1.24 -8.42
C ILE A 33 5.52 2.70 -8.85
N PHE A 34 5.16 3.63 -7.98
CA PHE A 34 5.21 5.06 -8.28
C PHE A 34 5.40 5.89 -6.99
N PRO A 35 6.16 7.01 -7.03
CA PRO A 35 6.93 7.56 -8.15
C PRO A 35 8.16 6.72 -8.53
N VAL A 36 8.73 6.99 -9.71
CA VAL A 36 9.97 6.40 -10.20
C VAL A 36 11.15 7.29 -9.79
N ASN A 37 12.24 6.67 -9.37
CA ASN A 37 13.43 7.38 -8.92
C ASN A 37 14.04 8.25 -10.04
N ASN A 38 14.62 9.39 -9.68
CA ASN A 38 15.28 10.35 -10.56
C ASN A 38 14.41 10.84 -11.74
N THR A 39 13.11 10.98 -11.50
CA THR A 39 12.14 11.36 -12.53
C THR A 39 11.53 12.73 -12.27
N VAL A 40 11.23 13.49 -13.33
CA VAL A 40 10.62 14.83 -13.23
C VAL A 40 9.13 14.74 -13.56
N TYR A 41 8.27 15.09 -12.62
CA TYR A 41 6.81 15.00 -12.77
C TYR A 41 6.13 16.36 -12.83
N LYS A 42 4.96 16.43 -13.47
CA LYS A 42 4.03 17.54 -13.26
C LYS A 42 3.37 17.37 -11.90
N PRO A 43 3.22 18.45 -11.11
CA PRO A 43 2.37 18.39 -9.93
C PRO A 43 0.91 18.31 -10.40
N VAL A 44 0.25 17.19 -10.14
CA VAL A 44 -1.18 16.94 -10.44
C VAL A 44 -1.95 16.75 -9.13
N TYR A 45 -3.27 16.85 -9.21
CA TYR A 45 -4.16 16.69 -8.06
C TYR A 45 -5.17 15.55 -8.25
N PRO A 46 -5.18 14.51 -7.39
CA PRO A 46 -4.15 14.18 -6.40
C PRO A 46 -2.92 13.54 -7.07
N PHE A 47 -1.72 13.76 -6.51
CA PHE A 47 -0.50 13.09 -6.95
C PHE A 47 -0.44 11.68 -6.32
N PRO A 48 -0.24 10.60 -7.10
CA PRO A 48 -0.27 9.26 -6.55
C PRO A 48 1.04 8.89 -5.85
N VAL A 49 0.95 8.11 -4.78
CA VAL A 49 2.04 7.25 -4.26
C VAL A 49 1.50 5.82 -4.28
N VAL A 50 2.19 4.94 -5.00
CA VAL A 50 1.73 3.57 -5.28
C VAL A 50 2.79 2.57 -4.86
N LEU A 51 2.40 1.73 -3.92
CA LEU A 51 3.22 0.69 -3.33
C LEU A 51 2.53 -0.66 -3.56
N ALA A 52 3.30 -1.72 -3.52
CA ALA A 52 2.79 -3.08 -3.60
C ALA A 52 3.38 -3.94 -2.50
N VAL A 53 2.57 -4.85 -1.98
CA VAL A 53 2.95 -5.87 -1.00
C VAL A 53 2.79 -7.23 -1.66
N HIS A 54 3.84 -8.03 -1.62
CA HIS A 54 3.87 -9.41 -2.09
C HIS A 54 3.96 -10.37 -0.89
N ASN A 55 3.20 -11.46 -0.94
CA ASN A 55 2.94 -12.41 0.15
C ASN A 55 2.47 -11.76 1.46
N GLY A 56 1.68 -10.66 1.38
CA GLY A 56 1.26 -9.91 2.57
C GLY A 56 0.45 -10.75 3.57
N SER A 57 -0.30 -11.74 3.07
CA SER A 57 -1.12 -12.67 3.86
C SER A 57 -0.32 -13.44 4.91
N ALA A 58 0.99 -13.60 4.72
CA ALA A 58 1.85 -14.32 5.65
C ALA A 58 2.13 -13.53 6.95
N ALA A 59 1.91 -12.21 6.94
CA ALA A 59 2.14 -11.34 8.10
C ALA A 59 0.84 -11.00 8.85
N THR A 60 -0.23 -11.75 8.64
CA THR A 60 -1.59 -11.37 9.08
C THR A 60 -1.82 -11.45 10.58
N SER A 61 -1.08 -12.32 11.27
CA SER A 61 -1.10 -12.42 12.73
C SER A 61 -0.20 -11.38 13.43
N SER A 62 0.39 -10.45 12.68
CA SER A 62 1.24 -9.40 13.25
C SER A 62 0.83 -8.02 12.77
N ALA A 63 1.17 -7.00 13.57
CA ALA A 63 1.03 -5.62 13.18
C ALA A 63 2.14 -5.24 12.20
N TYR A 64 1.95 -5.52 10.91
CA TYR A 64 2.75 -4.87 9.89
C TYR A 64 2.35 -3.40 9.81
N HIS A 65 3.36 -2.55 9.82
CA HIS A 65 3.19 -1.11 9.71
C HIS A 65 3.92 -0.66 8.47
N TRP A 66 3.36 0.38 7.86
CA TRP A 66 4.11 1.17 6.93
C TRP A 66 3.73 2.62 7.10
N ASP A 67 4.72 3.46 6.91
CA ASP A 67 4.59 4.90 6.89
C ASP A 67 5.39 5.44 5.72
N TRP A 68 4.95 6.58 5.25
CA TRP A 68 5.63 7.31 4.22
C TRP A 68 5.54 8.78 4.50
N SER A 69 6.59 9.50 4.14
CA SER A 69 6.60 10.95 4.15
C SER A 69 7.19 11.46 2.86
N LEU A 70 6.57 12.50 2.35
CA LEU A 70 7.12 13.26 1.24
C LEU A 70 7.83 14.48 1.80
N VAL A 71 9.12 14.58 1.54
CA VAL A 71 9.99 15.58 2.14
C VAL A 71 10.58 16.46 1.04
N ASN A 72 10.58 17.77 1.27
CA ASN A 72 11.33 18.69 0.44
C ASN A 72 12.83 18.48 0.69
N TYR A 73 13.57 18.18 -0.37
CA TYR A 73 14.99 17.83 -0.27
C TYR A 73 15.86 19.04 0.15
N GLU A 74 15.43 20.27 -0.14
CA GLU A 74 16.24 21.47 0.06
C GLU A 74 16.28 21.93 1.53
N ASP A 75 15.15 21.84 2.23
CA ASP A 75 14.98 22.31 3.62
C ASP A 75 14.61 21.18 4.60
N TYR A 76 14.42 19.95 4.11
CA TYR A 76 13.97 18.78 4.86
C TYR A 76 12.58 18.93 5.50
N ASP A 77 11.75 19.84 5.00
CA ASP A 77 10.39 20.02 5.48
C ASP A 77 9.48 18.86 5.01
N VAL A 78 8.63 18.38 5.90
CA VAL A 78 7.68 17.30 5.60
C VAL A 78 6.43 17.92 4.98
N ILE A 79 6.28 17.76 3.67
CA ILE A 79 5.14 18.27 2.92
C ILE A 79 3.87 17.53 3.32
N THR A 80 3.98 16.20 3.35
CA THR A 80 2.86 15.35 3.73
C THR A 80 3.38 14.04 4.28
N TYR A 81 2.52 13.36 5.04
CA TYR A 81 2.79 12.09 5.66
C TYR A 81 1.55 11.23 5.59
N GLY A 82 1.74 9.95 5.36
CA GLY A 82 0.70 8.96 5.52
C GLY A 82 1.22 7.75 6.27
N SER A 83 0.30 7.11 6.98
CA SER A 83 0.54 5.81 7.58
C SER A 83 -0.74 5.01 7.44
N SER A 84 -0.59 3.70 7.33
CA SER A 84 -1.70 2.80 7.46
C SER A 84 -1.26 1.61 8.29
N ASN A 85 -1.98 1.40 9.37
CA ASN A 85 -2.04 0.11 10.00
C ASN A 85 -3.13 -0.65 9.24
N ILE A 86 -2.79 -1.78 8.64
CA ILE A 86 -3.81 -2.62 8.00
C ILE A 86 -4.37 -3.55 9.08
N GLU A 87 -5.05 -2.95 10.06
CA GLU A 87 -5.56 -3.65 11.23
C GLU A 87 -6.91 -4.35 10.98
N SER A 88 -7.59 -4.06 9.86
CA SER A 88 -9.00 -4.47 9.70
C SER A 88 -9.24 -5.64 8.74
N SER A 89 -8.26 -6.04 7.94
CA SER A 89 -8.37 -7.24 7.12
C SER A 89 -6.99 -7.77 6.71
N PRO A 90 -6.76 -9.09 6.78
CA PRO A 90 -5.54 -9.68 6.26
C PRO A 90 -5.35 -9.25 4.79
N PRO A 91 -4.18 -8.71 4.41
CA PRO A 91 -3.97 -8.33 3.04
C PRO A 91 -3.95 -9.62 2.21
N ARG A 92 -4.38 -9.51 0.96
CA ARG A 92 -4.25 -10.64 0.02
C ARG A 92 -2.76 -10.91 -0.20
N GLU A 93 -2.43 -12.08 -0.75
CA GLU A 93 -1.07 -12.43 -1.19
C GLU A 93 -0.40 -11.23 -1.88
N ASP A 94 -1.06 -10.68 -2.90
CA ASP A 94 -0.65 -9.46 -3.59
C ASP A 94 -1.63 -8.32 -3.30
N THR A 95 -1.12 -7.23 -2.73
CA THR A 95 -1.94 -6.07 -2.36
C THR A 95 -1.33 -4.77 -2.89
N LEU A 96 -2.15 -3.97 -3.56
CA LEU A 96 -1.83 -2.61 -3.98
C LEU A 96 -2.21 -1.62 -2.90
N VAL A 97 -1.28 -0.73 -2.58
CA VAL A 97 -1.45 0.35 -1.63
C VAL A 97 -1.35 1.66 -2.41
N ILE A 98 -2.46 2.40 -2.47
CA ILE A 98 -2.57 3.62 -3.26
C ILE A 98 -2.90 4.78 -2.32
N ALA A 99 -1.95 5.69 -2.15
CA ALA A 99 -2.08 6.86 -1.31
C ALA A 99 -2.13 8.15 -2.16
N PRO A 100 -3.17 8.99 -2.01
CA PRO A 100 -3.25 10.26 -2.70
C PRO A 100 -2.49 11.36 -1.93
N VAL A 101 -1.74 12.19 -2.65
CA VAL A 101 -1.09 13.39 -2.12
C VAL A 101 -1.76 14.63 -2.69
N PHE A 102 -2.43 15.38 -1.83
CA PHE A 102 -3.25 16.53 -2.23
C PHE A 102 -2.45 17.84 -2.28
N ASP A 103 -1.43 17.99 -1.44
CA ASP A 103 -0.73 19.27 -1.24
C ASP A 103 0.31 19.59 -2.33
N LEU A 104 0.66 18.63 -3.17
CA LEU A 104 1.72 18.79 -4.17
C LEU A 104 1.41 19.80 -5.28
N ILE A 105 0.13 20.03 -5.58
CA ILE A 105 -0.27 21.00 -6.63
C ILE A 105 0.18 22.43 -6.30
N ASN A 106 0.17 22.77 -5.00
CA ASN A 106 0.52 24.09 -4.48
C ASN A 106 1.95 24.17 -3.95
N SER A 107 2.68 23.06 -3.95
CA SER A 107 4.05 23.03 -3.44
C SER A 107 4.99 23.86 -4.32
N THR A 108 5.87 24.62 -3.67
CA THR A 108 7.01 25.31 -4.31
C THR A 108 8.26 24.43 -4.35
N ALA A 109 8.23 23.27 -3.69
CA ALA A 109 9.35 22.34 -3.66
C ALA A 109 9.61 21.77 -5.06
N LYS A 110 10.86 21.88 -5.51
CA LYS A 110 11.29 21.35 -6.81
C LYS A 110 11.85 19.95 -6.68
N ASN A 111 12.56 19.67 -5.60
CA ASN A 111 13.25 18.42 -5.36
C ASN A 111 12.63 17.75 -4.14
N LEU A 112 12.20 16.51 -4.32
CA LEU A 112 11.48 15.76 -3.31
C LEU A 112 12.19 14.45 -3.07
N PHE A 113 12.08 13.94 -1.85
CA PHE A 113 12.28 12.52 -1.62
C PHE A 113 11.12 11.91 -0.84
N LEU A 114 10.68 10.76 -1.32
CA LEU A 114 9.73 9.90 -0.64
C LEU A 114 10.52 9.02 0.33
N ARG A 115 10.33 9.21 1.62
CA ARG A 115 10.81 8.31 2.67
C ARG A 115 9.71 7.29 2.91
N ILE A 116 10.07 6.01 2.82
CA ILE A 116 9.17 4.90 3.10
C ILE A 116 9.78 4.10 4.23
N THR A 117 8.95 3.78 5.22
CA THR A 117 9.24 2.82 6.27
C THR A 117 8.25 1.68 6.12
N PHE A 118 8.76 0.45 6.13
CA PHE A 118 7.96 -0.77 6.16
C PHE A 118 8.56 -1.71 7.18
N GLY A 119 7.73 -2.27 8.05
CA GLY A 119 8.17 -3.27 9.01
C GLY A 119 7.07 -4.13 9.60
N ILE A 120 7.50 -5.13 10.38
CA ILE A 120 6.63 -6.01 11.16
C ILE A 120 6.96 -5.78 12.64
N PHE A 121 5.94 -5.40 13.41
CA PHE A 121 6.03 -5.27 14.86
C PHE A 121 5.52 -6.54 15.56
N GLU A 122 5.77 -6.62 16.86
CA GLU A 122 5.23 -7.67 17.75
C GLU A 122 5.73 -9.08 17.38
N THR A 123 6.98 -9.14 16.91
CA THR A 123 7.65 -10.39 16.56
C THR A 123 8.22 -11.09 17.78
N CYS A 124 8.38 -12.40 17.68
CA CYS A 124 8.88 -13.24 18.77
C CYS A 124 10.21 -13.89 18.45
N ASP A 125 10.92 -14.28 19.51
CA ASP A 125 12.01 -15.23 19.38
C ASP A 125 11.49 -16.64 19.05
N ALA A 126 12.42 -17.57 18.81
CA ALA A 126 12.09 -18.96 18.47
C ALA A 126 11.26 -19.70 19.54
N LYS A 127 11.12 -19.15 20.75
CA LYS A 127 10.37 -19.70 21.89
C LYS A 127 9.01 -19.01 22.10
N GLY A 128 8.63 -18.04 21.26
CA GLY A 128 7.38 -17.30 21.43
C GLY A 128 7.45 -16.20 22.48
N VAL A 129 8.67 -15.75 22.84
CA VAL A 129 8.85 -14.61 23.74
C VAL A 129 9.01 -13.35 22.91
N MET A 130 8.11 -12.38 23.12
CA MET A 130 8.22 -11.05 22.57
C MET A 130 9.24 -10.24 23.39
N PRO A 131 10.33 -9.76 22.80
CA PRO A 131 11.35 -9.02 23.53
C PRO A 131 10.87 -7.61 23.86
N SER A 132 11.10 -7.17 25.10
CA SER A 132 10.68 -5.85 25.58
C SER A 132 11.34 -4.67 24.85
N ASN A 133 12.48 -4.90 24.20
CA ASN A 133 13.26 -3.86 23.52
C ASN A 133 12.92 -3.70 22.03
N LYS A 134 11.91 -4.40 21.50
CA LYS A 134 11.50 -4.36 20.08
C LYS A 134 12.64 -4.63 19.08
N SER A 135 13.73 -5.25 19.53
CA SER A 135 14.93 -5.44 18.71
C SER A 135 14.76 -6.42 17.54
N LEU A 136 13.64 -7.15 17.52
CA LEU A 136 13.27 -8.06 16.44
C LEU A 136 12.41 -7.39 15.36
N ASP A 137 11.97 -6.14 15.58
CA ASP A 137 11.25 -5.38 14.57
C ASP A 137 12.21 -5.02 13.43
N VAL A 138 11.88 -5.43 12.21
CA VAL A 138 12.67 -5.11 11.02
C VAL A 138 11.99 -3.98 10.29
N ALA A 139 12.71 -2.89 10.05
CA ALA A 139 12.26 -1.76 9.25
C ALA A 139 13.22 -1.46 8.11
N PHE A 140 12.68 -1.22 6.92
CA PHE A 140 13.46 -0.73 5.77
C PHE A 140 13.23 0.75 5.56
N HIS A 141 14.32 1.49 5.33
CA HIS A 141 14.27 2.89 4.96
C HIS A 141 14.96 3.06 3.59
N LYS A 142 14.17 3.35 2.56
CA LYS A 142 14.71 3.64 1.22
C LYS A 142 14.18 4.99 0.77
N PRO A 143 15.03 6.03 0.65
CA PRO A 143 14.62 7.27 0.04
C PRO A 143 14.50 7.06 -1.48
N LEU A 144 13.42 7.58 -2.06
CA LEU A 144 13.26 7.70 -3.51
C LEU A 144 13.22 9.17 -3.88
N TYR A 145 14.08 9.59 -4.79
CA TYR A 145 14.24 10.99 -5.18
C TYR A 145 13.48 11.26 -6.48
N PHE A 146 12.78 12.38 -6.55
CA PHE A 146 12.13 12.84 -7.79
C PHE A 146 11.98 14.36 -7.74
N SER A 147 11.64 14.98 -8.87
CA SER A 147 11.46 16.43 -8.93
C SER A 147 10.14 16.82 -9.58
N LEU A 148 9.75 18.07 -9.37
CA LEU A 148 8.55 18.67 -9.94
C LEU A 148 8.90 19.77 -10.93
N ASP A 149 8.29 19.69 -12.10
CA ASP A 149 8.32 20.74 -13.12
C ASP A 149 6.93 20.85 -13.75
N ARG A 150 6.27 22.01 -13.59
CA ARG A 150 4.92 22.27 -14.12
C ARG A 150 4.87 22.26 -15.64
N GLU A 151 5.92 22.75 -16.28
CA GLU A 151 5.99 22.94 -17.72
C GLU A 151 6.48 21.66 -18.40
N ASN A 152 7.60 21.11 -17.93
CA ASN A 152 8.35 20.05 -18.61
C ASN A 152 8.25 18.67 -17.94
N GLY A 153 7.65 18.58 -16.76
CA GLY A 153 7.48 17.30 -16.08
C GLY A 153 6.55 16.35 -16.85
N GLN A 154 6.67 15.06 -16.60
CA GLN A 154 5.72 14.08 -17.12
C GLN A 154 4.50 13.95 -16.21
N ILE A 155 3.34 13.66 -16.78
CA ILE A 155 2.13 13.38 -15.99
C ILE A 155 2.34 12.03 -15.26
N PRO A 156 1.96 11.91 -13.98
CA PRO A 156 2.03 10.64 -13.26
C PRO A 156 1.36 9.48 -14.01
N ASP A 157 2.11 8.38 -14.14
CA ASP A 157 1.71 7.16 -14.80
C ASP A 157 2.34 5.98 -14.05
N ALA A 158 1.50 5.07 -13.55
CA ALA A 158 1.93 3.89 -12.80
C ALA A 158 2.77 2.93 -13.65
N THR A 159 2.66 2.98 -14.98
CA THR A 159 3.42 2.13 -15.91
C THR A 159 4.77 2.72 -16.32
N ALA A 160 5.07 3.96 -15.91
CA ALA A 160 6.30 4.65 -16.29
C ALA A 160 7.58 3.95 -15.82
N GLY A 161 7.51 3.16 -14.74
CA GLY A 161 8.63 2.37 -14.22
C GLY A 161 8.91 1.07 -15.00
N GLY A 162 8.07 0.74 -15.99
CA GLY A 162 8.13 -0.52 -16.72
C GLY A 162 7.20 -1.61 -16.13
N PRO A 163 7.32 -2.86 -16.61
CA PRO A 163 6.39 -3.94 -16.28
C PRO A 163 6.60 -4.56 -14.88
N CYS A 164 7.58 -4.08 -14.12
CA CYS A 164 8.00 -4.63 -12.85
C CYS A 164 8.08 -3.52 -11.81
N ALA A 165 7.50 -3.74 -10.64
CA ALA A 165 7.68 -2.83 -9.52
C ALA A 165 9.13 -2.90 -9.01
N THR A 166 9.63 -1.81 -8.43
CA THR A 166 11.00 -1.74 -7.90
C THR A 166 11.03 -2.20 -6.45
N PRO A 167 11.86 -3.18 -6.06
CA PRO A 167 11.92 -3.63 -4.68
C PRO A 167 12.45 -2.56 -3.73
N ILE A 168 11.74 -2.36 -2.61
CA ILE A 168 12.21 -1.55 -1.48
C ILE A 168 12.95 -2.43 -0.48
N GLY A 169 12.36 -3.56 -0.11
CA GLY A 169 12.89 -4.47 0.88
C GLY A 169 12.00 -5.71 1.07
N ALA A 170 12.54 -6.69 1.79
CA ALA A 170 11.89 -7.97 1.99
C ALA A 170 12.15 -8.49 3.42
N ILE A 171 11.09 -8.94 4.10
CA ILE A 171 11.14 -9.50 5.45
C ILE A 171 10.85 -11.00 5.37
N GLY A 172 11.77 -11.80 5.87
CA GLY A 172 11.62 -13.25 5.90
C GLY A 172 10.85 -13.66 7.14
N ILE A 173 9.82 -14.47 6.97
CA ILE A 173 9.08 -15.10 8.05
C ILE A 173 9.51 -16.56 8.09
N GLU A 174 10.10 -16.97 9.21
CA GLU A 174 10.58 -18.34 9.38
C GLU A 174 9.43 -19.26 9.79
N LYS A 175 8.68 -18.87 10.81
CA LYS A 175 7.56 -19.64 11.37
C LYS A 175 6.67 -18.75 12.22
N GLU A 176 5.51 -19.25 12.54
CA GLU A 176 4.60 -18.70 13.53
C GLU A 176 4.65 -19.56 14.78
N VAL A 177 4.68 -18.93 15.96
CA VAL A 177 4.73 -19.62 17.25
C VAL A 177 3.64 -19.09 18.18
N PRO A 178 3.05 -19.92 19.05
CA PRO A 178 2.18 -19.43 20.10
C PRO A 178 2.92 -18.44 21.00
N VAL A 179 2.25 -17.35 21.38
CA VAL A 179 2.81 -16.38 22.33
C VAL A 179 2.90 -17.03 23.71
N ASP A 180 4.00 -16.82 24.45
CA ASP A 180 4.10 -17.21 25.86
C ASP A 180 2.91 -16.63 26.63
N GLN A 181 2.16 -17.48 27.36
CA GLN A 181 0.93 -17.11 28.07
C GLN A 181 1.06 -15.86 28.95
N ARG A 182 2.28 -15.50 29.38
CA ARG A 182 2.52 -14.25 30.13
C ARG A 182 2.20 -12.97 29.34
N TRP A 183 2.14 -13.05 28.01
CA TRP A 183 1.90 -11.93 27.10
C TRP A 183 0.65 -12.10 26.24
N ALA A 184 0.05 -13.29 26.23
CA ALA A 184 -1.20 -13.53 25.55
C ALA A 184 -2.33 -12.78 26.26
N GLN A 185 -2.86 -11.71 25.65
CA GLN A 185 -4.09 -11.08 26.14
C GLN A 185 -5.32 -11.94 25.85
N ASP A 186 -5.23 -12.81 24.83
CA ASP A 186 -6.26 -13.77 24.45
C ASP A 186 -5.67 -15.18 24.26
N ASP A 187 -6.43 -16.19 24.69
CA ASP A 187 -6.14 -17.62 24.51
C ASP A 187 -6.08 -17.94 23.01
N GLY A 188 -4.86 -18.05 22.46
CA GLY A 188 -4.63 -18.41 21.06
C GLY A 188 -3.88 -17.37 20.23
N SER A 189 -3.36 -16.30 20.84
CA SER A 189 -2.44 -15.39 20.13
C SER A 189 -1.16 -16.12 19.68
N SER A 190 -0.76 -15.84 18.45
CA SER A 190 0.48 -16.28 17.83
C SER A 190 1.31 -15.07 17.41
N CYS A 191 2.61 -15.27 17.26
CA CYS A 191 3.53 -14.24 16.80
C CYS A 191 4.51 -14.81 15.78
N LEU A 192 4.99 -13.93 14.91
CA LEU A 192 5.91 -14.31 13.85
C LEU A 192 7.35 -14.34 14.37
N VAL A 193 8.07 -15.40 14.01
CA VAL A 193 9.52 -15.49 14.14
C VAL A 193 10.12 -15.09 12.81
N LEU A 194 10.85 -13.98 12.80
CA LEU A 194 11.51 -13.49 11.59
C LEU A 194 12.80 -14.24 11.32
N LYS A 195 13.09 -14.46 10.03
CA LYS A 195 14.36 -15.00 9.59
C LYS A 195 15.45 -13.96 9.78
N SER A 196 16.55 -14.36 10.43
CA SER A 196 17.66 -13.45 10.71
C SER A 196 18.32 -12.89 9.44
N GLY A 197 18.77 -11.63 9.52
CA GLY A 197 19.51 -10.96 8.45
C GLY A 197 18.64 -10.37 7.34
N ALA A 198 19.29 -9.64 6.43
CA ALA A 198 18.63 -9.09 5.24
C ALA A 198 18.16 -10.23 4.33
N GLN A 199 16.90 -10.19 3.91
CA GLN A 199 16.39 -11.13 2.91
C GLN A 199 16.58 -10.56 1.50
N PRO A 200 16.89 -11.41 0.51
CA PRO A 200 16.92 -10.97 -0.87
C PRO A 200 15.52 -10.60 -1.32
N ALA A 201 15.36 -9.39 -1.87
CA ALA A 201 14.14 -9.05 -2.60
C ALA A 201 14.17 -9.73 -3.97
N GLN A 202 13.03 -10.29 -4.37
CA GLN A 202 12.82 -10.85 -5.69
C GLN A 202 12.57 -9.72 -6.69
N GLU A 203 13.41 -9.65 -7.72
CA GLU A 203 13.18 -8.76 -8.85
C GLU A 203 11.85 -9.09 -9.53
N CYS A 204 11.04 -8.07 -9.80
CA CYS A 204 9.74 -8.21 -10.44
C CYS A 204 8.76 -9.15 -9.70
N ALA A 205 8.81 -9.20 -8.36
CA ALA A 205 7.83 -9.93 -7.56
C ALA A 205 6.40 -9.45 -7.85
N PHE A 206 6.22 -8.13 -7.95
CA PHE A 206 4.98 -7.52 -8.38
C PHE A 206 5.07 -7.02 -9.83
N ARG A 207 4.17 -7.51 -10.70
CA ARG A 207 4.08 -7.08 -12.09
C ARG A 207 3.13 -5.90 -12.23
N VAL A 208 3.56 -4.90 -13.00
CA VAL A 208 2.76 -3.72 -13.32
C VAL A 208 2.21 -3.89 -14.73
N ASP A 209 0.94 -4.29 -14.81
CA ASP A 209 0.22 -4.46 -16.07
C ASP A 209 -0.88 -3.41 -16.23
N GLU A 210 -1.65 -3.55 -17.31
CA GLU A 210 -2.76 -2.66 -17.64
C GLU A 210 -3.88 -2.70 -16.59
N ALA A 211 -4.09 -3.84 -15.93
CA ALA A 211 -5.10 -3.97 -14.88
C ALA A 211 -4.67 -3.21 -13.62
N VAL A 212 -3.40 -3.32 -13.22
CA VAL A 212 -2.80 -2.53 -12.14
C VAL A 212 -2.92 -1.03 -12.43
N ALA A 213 -2.51 -0.61 -13.62
CA ALA A 213 -2.59 0.80 -14.03
C ALA A 213 -4.03 1.33 -13.98
N LYS A 214 -5.00 0.52 -14.44
CA LYS A 214 -6.42 0.86 -14.37
C LYS A 214 -6.90 0.97 -12.92
N GLN A 215 -6.51 0.03 -12.05
CA GLN A 215 -6.89 0.07 -10.63
C GLN A 215 -6.38 1.34 -9.95
N VAL A 216 -5.13 1.72 -10.21
CA VAL A 216 -4.55 2.98 -9.73
C VAL A 216 -5.38 4.16 -10.23
N ALA A 217 -5.68 4.20 -11.54
CA ALA A 217 -6.43 5.31 -12.13
C ALA A 217 -7.85 5.45 -11.58
N ASP A 218 -8.57 4.33 -11.46
CA ASP A 218 -9.92 4.29 -10.89
C ASP A 218 -9.89 4.80 -9.44
N ARG A 219 -8.93 4.35 -8.64
CA ARG A 219 -8.81 4.74 -7.22
C ARG A 219 -8.44 6.21 -7.06
N MET A 220 -7.55 6.74 -7.89
CA MET A 220 -7.22 8.17 -7.89
C MET A 220 -8.41 9.05 -8.30
N SER A 221 -9.20 8.58 -9.27
CA SER A 221 -10.45 9.24 -9.67
C SER A 221 -11.48 9.26 -8.53
N GLN A 222 -11.56 8.15 -7.78
CA GLN A 222 -12.40 8.07 -6.60
C GLN A 222 -11.96 9.06 -5.52
N PHE A 223 -10.66 9.12 -5.18
CA PHE A 223 -10.15 10.09 -4.21
C PHE A 223 -10.44 11.53 -4.62
N TYR A 224 -10.31 11.85 -5.92
CA TYR A 224 -10.69 13.15 -6.44
C TYR A 224 -12.17 13.45 -6.21
N SER A 225 -13.04 12.47 -6.46
CA SER A 225 -14.49 12.60 -6.25
C SER A 225 -14.82 12.78 -4.77
N ASP A 226 -14.24 11.97 -3.89
CA ASP A 226 -14.47 12.01 -2.44
C ASP A 226 -14.00 13.33 -1.83
N ALA A 227 -12.85 13.87 -2.27
CA ALA A 227 -12.36 15.18 -1.86
C ALA A 227 -13.29 16.32 -2.32
N ASN A 228 -13.87 16.21 -3.53
CA ASN A 228 -14.77 17.21 -4.09
C ASN A 228 -16.23 17.08 -3.64
N ILE A 229 -16.64 16.00 -2.98
CA ILE A 229 -17.93 15.96 -2.28
C ILE A 229 -17.95 16.98 -1.14
N TYR A 230 -16.79 17.35 -0.60
CA TYR A 230 -16.64 18.46 0.34
C TYR A 230 -16.49 19.84 -0.34
N PHE A 231 -16.33 19.88 -1.68
CA PHE A 231 -16.14 21.09 -2.50
C PHE A 231 -16.88 20.95 -3.86
N VAL A 232 -18.22 20.84 -3.83
CA VAL A 232 -19.19 21.02 -4.94
C VAL A 232 -18.74 20.76 -6.40
N SER A 233 -19.23 19.65 -6.96
CA SER A 233 -19.64 19.40 -8.37
C SER A 233 -18.63 19.66 -9.53
N CYS A 234 -17.93 18.60 -9.97
CA CYS A 234 -17.35 18.52 -11.31
C CYS A 234 -18.22 17.63 -12.24
N LYS A 235 -18.53 18.13 -13.44
CA LYS A 235 -19.34 17.45 -14.46
C LYS A 235 -18.50 16.36 -15.15
N ALA A 236 -18.97 15.11 -15.11
CA ALA A 236 -18.28 13.95 -15.66
C ALA A 236 -18.07 14.04 -17.18
N PHE A 237 -16.87 13.73 -17.65
CA PHE A 237 -16.56 13.49 -19.07
C PHE A 237 -16.42 11.99 -19.34
N THR A 238 -17.10 11.52 -20.40
CA THR A 238 -17.21 10.12 -20.83
C THR A 238 -16.21 9.81 -21.96
N ASP A 239 -14.91 10.06 -21.77
CA ASP A 239 -13.91 9.73 -22.79
C ASP A 239 -12.85 8.76 -22.24
N ILE A 240 -12.73 7.61 -22.92
CA ILE A 240 -11.97 6.40 -22.53
C ILE A 240 -10.48 6.52 -22.91
N SER A 241 -10.05 7.64 -23.49
CA SER A 241 -8.63 7.85 -23.79
C SER A 241 -7.82 8.15 -22.52
N ARG A 242 -6.99 7.18 -22.11
CA ARG A 242 -6.13 7.15 -20.91
C ARG A 242 -5.06 8.25 -20.86
N LYS A 243 -5.44 9.52 -20.80
CA LYS A 243 -4.55 10.64 -20.50
C LYS A 243 -5.28 11.64 -19.62
N TRP A 244 -4.74 11.87 -18.42
CA TRP A 244 -5.26 12.86 -17.49
C TRP A 244 -5.07 14.27 -18.07
N ASN A 245 -6.14 14.92 -18.50
CA ASN A 245 -6.15 16.34 -18.82
C ASN A 245 -7.17 17.04 -17.93
N CYS A 246 -6.79 17.29 -16.67
CA CYS A 246 -7.51 18.22 -15.81
C CYS A 246 -6.79 19.57 -15.90
N TYR A 247 -7.40 20.55 -16.58
CA TYR A 247 -7.00 21.94 -16.44
C TYR A 247 -7.53 22.46 -15.11
N THR A 248 -6.64 22.96 -14.26
CA THR A 248 -7.01 23.76 -13.08
C THR A 248 -7.61 25.07 -13.56
N ASP A 249 -8.83 25.40 -13.12
CA ASP A 249 -9.35 26.76 -13.21
C ASP A 249 -8.45 27.67 -12.36
N PRO A 250 -7.77 28.68 -12.93
CA PRO A 250 -6.79 29.48 -12.21
C PRO A 250 -7.41 30.42 -11.16
N ASN A 251 -8.71 30.37 -10.88
CA ASN A 251 -9.32 31.35 -9.97
C ASN A 251 -10.42 30.79 -9.02
N PRO A 252 -10.04 30.19 -7.87
CA PRO A 252 -11.00 29.81 -6.82
C PRO A 252 -11.50 31.00 -5.97
N ALA A 253 -11.14 32.25 -6.27
CA ALA A 253 -11.39 33.41 -5.41
C ALA A 253 -12.84 33.94 -5.40
N ARG A 254 -13.86 33.10 -5.63
CA ARG A 254 -15.27 33.54 -5.66
C ARG A 254 -16.26 32.64 -4.94
N TYR A 255 -15.88 31.98 -3.85
CA TYR A 255 -16.89 31.41 -2.94
C TYR A 255 -16.49 31.62 -1.49
N GLY A 256 -16.92 32.78 -0.98
CA GLY A 256 -16.68 33.25 0.38
C GLY A 256 -17.16 34.69 0.57
N GLN A 257 -18.47 34.91 0.46
CA GLN A 257 -19.20 35.91 1.25
C GLN A 257 -20.36 35.19 1.93
#